data_AF-A0A0Q5QZD4-F1
#
_entry.id   AF-A0A0Q5QZD4-F1
#
_cell.length_a   1.000
_cell.length_b   1.000
_cell.length_c   1.000
_cell.angle_alpha   90.00
_cell.angle_beta   90.00
_cell.angle_gamma   90.00
#
_symmetry.space_group_name_H-M   'P 1'
#
loop_
_entity.id
_entity.type
_entity.pdbx_description
1 polymer ?
#
loop_
_entity_poly.entity_id
_entity_poly.type
_entity_poly.pdbx_seq_one_letter_code
_entity_poly.pdbx_strand_id
1 'polypeptide(L)'
;MIATQIARIIASFVVFLDLADDEKLDADDAVEIMEYIGSQLDALDKTFLRELVDAFPVVALEYSGEAQELVRDIPYSFYLEETLAADDPVRLAELEALRDARD
;
A
#
# COMPACT_ATOMS: atom_id res chain seq x y z
N MET A 1 -13.89 6.94 -7.43
CA MET A 1 -14.31 8.21 -6.79
C MET A 1 -14.58 7.92 -5.32
N ILE A 2 -14.17 8.79 -4.42
CA ILE A 2 -13.69 8.51 -3.04
C ILE A 2 -12.48 7.57 -2.95
N ALA A 3 -12.54 6.29 -3.37
CA ALA A 3 -11.38 5.37 -3.27
C ALA A 3 -10.11 5.93 -3.93
N THR A 4 -10.19 6.44 -5.17
CA THR A 4 -9.08 7.13 -5.86
C THR A 4 -8.59 8.39 -5.12
N GLN A 5 -9.46 9.09 -4.39
CA GLN A 5 -9.05 10.27 -3.62
C GLN A 5 -8.30 9.84 -2.36
N ILE A 6 -8.78 8.79 -1.67
CA ILE A 6 -8.11 8.19 -0.52
C ILE A 6 -6.77 7.57 -0.94
N ALA A 7 -6.71 6.86 -2.07
CA ALA A 7 -5.48 6.32 -2.63
C ALA A 7 -4.45 7.43 -2.91
N ARG A 8 -4.85 8.60 -3.44
CA ARG A 8 -3.94 9.75 -3.60
C ARG A 8 -3.42 10.28 -2.27
N ILE A 9 -4.28 10.36 -1.25
CA ILE A 9 -3.87 10.82 0.09
C ILE A 9 -2.84 9.85 0.66
N ILE A 10 -3.13 8.55 0.65
CA ILE A 10 -2.21 7.52 1.14
C ILE A 10 -0.91 7.53 0.33
N ALA A 11 -0.98 7.55 -1.00
CA ALA A 11 0.18 7.63 -1.88
C ALA A 11 1.06 8.84 -1.56
N SER A 12 0.46 10.00 -1.29
CA SER A 12 1.22 11.21 -0.91
C SER A 12 1.98 11.03 0.40
N PHE A 13 1.37 10.37 1.39
CA PHE A 13 2.04 10.08 2.66
C PHE A 13 3.12 9.01 2.47
N VAL A 14 2.82 7.88 1.83
CA VAL A 14 3.79 6.80 1.61
C VAL A 14 5.02 7.31 0.86
N VAL A 15 4.82 8.08 -0.22
CA VAL A 15 5.94 8.68 -0.97
C VAL A 15 6.75 9.63 -0.10
N PHE A 16 6.10 10.44 0.75
CA PHE A 16 6.82 11.31 1.67
C PHE A 16 7.60 10.53 2.73
N LEU A 17 6.99 9.50 3.32
CA LEU A 17 7.60 8.71 4.39
C LEU A 17 8.79 7.89 3.88
N ASP A 18 8.72 7.41 2.64
CA ASP A 18 9.75 6.53 2.06
C ASP A 18 10.87 7.29 1.32
N LEU A 19 10.56 8.45 0.72
CA LEU A 19 11.52 9.20 -0.12
C LEU A 19 11.97 10.52 0.51
N ALA A 20 11.53 10.85 1.73
CA ALA A 20 12.11 11.98 2.46
C ALA A 20 13.55 11.66 2.88
N ASP A 21 14.38 12.70 2.90
CA ASP A 21 15.74 12.62 3.42
C ASP A 21 15.71 12.65 4.96
N ASP A 22 16.69 12.02 5.61
CA ASP A 22 16.82 11.88 7.07
C ASP A 22 16.92 13.26 7.77
N GLU A 23 17.32 14.31 7.04
CA GLU A 23 17.30 15.69 7.56
C GLU A 23 15.88 16.24 7.78
N LYS A 24 14.86 15.66 7.12
CA LYS A 24 13.47 16.13 7.15
C LYS A 24 12.55 15.26 7.97
N LEU A 25 12.83 13.95 8.02
CA LEU A 25 12.01 12.96 8.68
C LEU A 25 12.93 11.93 9.33
N ASP A 26 12.73 11.70 10.62
CA ASP A 26 13.41 10.63 11.32
C ASP A 26 12.90 9.27 10.80
N ALA A 27 13.82 8.35 10.54
CA ALA A 27 13.49 7.05 9.96
C ALA A 27 12.63 6.18 10.89
N ASP A 28 12.83 6.26 12.21
CA ASP A 28 12.03 5.50 13.17
C ASP A 28 10.60 6.07 13.20
N ASP A 29 10.44 7.40 13.19
CA ASP A 29 9.13 8.06 13.08
C ASP A 29 8.43 7.71 11.75
N ALA A 30 9.19 7.60 10.65
CA ALA A 30 8.66 7.21 9.35
C ALA A 30 8.07 5.79 9.37
N VAL A 31 8.81 4.86 9.97
CA VAL A 31 8.38 3.46 10.15
C VAL A 31 7.15 3.39 11.05
N GLU A 32 7.11 4.10 12.17
CA GLU A 32 5.94 4.11 13.07
C GLU A 32 4.67 4.57 12.34
N ILE A 33 4.76 5.62 11.53
CA ILE A 33 3.61 6.11 10.75
C ILE A 33 3.23 5.11 9.66
N MET A 34 4.18 4.48 8.99
CA MET A 34 3.91 3.43 8.00
C MET A 34 3.18 2.24 8.63
N GLU A 35 3.63 1.74 9.78
CA GLU A 35 2.95 0.68 10.53
C GLU A 35 1.53 1.09 10.93
N TYR A 36 1.35 2.33 11.39
CA TYR A 36 0.04 2.87 11.71
C TYR A 36 -0.87 2.89 10.48
N ILE A 37 -0.40 3.36 9.32
CA ILE A 37 -1.14 3.34 8.06
C ILE A 37 -1.57 1.91 7.72
N GLY A 38 -0.64 0.94 7.79
CA GLY A 38 -0.93 -0.47 7.54
C GLY A 38 -2.07 -0.98 8.43
N SER A 39 -2.00 -0.71 9.74
CA SER A 39 -3.06 -1.10 10.68
C SER A 39 -4.44 -0.50 10.34
N GLN A 40 -4.47 0.72 9.82
CA GLN A 40 -5.73 1.36 9.44
C GLN A 40 -6.29 0.78 8.14
N LEU A 41 -5.42 0.39 7.19
CA LEU A 41 -5.82 -0.25 5.96
C LEU A 41 -6.39 -1.65 6.20
N ASP A 42 -5.78 -2.42 7.11
CA ASP A 42 -6.27 -3.75 7.51
C ASP A 42 -7.65 -3.70 8.20
N ALA A 43 -7.96 -2.58 8.85
CA ALA A 43 -9.25 -2.37 9.53
C ALA A 43 -10.38 -1.92 8.60
N LEU A 44 -10.11 -1.67 7.30
CA LEU A 44 -11.13 -1.24 6.35
C LEU A 44 -12.12 -2.35 6.02
N ASP A 45 -13.33 -1.94 5.62
CA ASP A 45 -14.28 -2.85 4.98
C ASP A 45 -13.66 -3.46 3.71
N LYS A 46 -13.80 -4.78 3.53
CA LYS A 46 -13.18 -5.52 2.42
C LYS A 46 -13.66 -5.06 1.04
N THR A 47 -14.89 -4.54 0.93
CA THR A 47 -15.39 -4.00 -0.35
C THR A 47 -14.65 -2.71 -0.68
N PHE A 48 -14.55 -1.80 0.29
CA PHE A 48 -13.82 -0.56 0.09
C PHE A 48 -12.32 -0.77 -0.09
N LEU A 49 -11.71 -1.69 0.67
CA LEU A 49 -10.30 -2.05 0.50
C LEU A 49 -10.01 -2.56 -0.92
N ARG A 50 -10.92 -3.33 -1.52
CA ARG A 50 -10.79 -3.77 -2.91
C ARG A 50 -10.83 -2.61 -3.89
N GLU A 51 -11.76 -1.66 -3.72
CA GLU A 51 -11.79 -0.44 -4.53
C GLU A 51 -10.50 0.39 -4.38
N LEU A 52 -9.88 0.37 -3.19
CA LEU A 52 -8.65 1.07 -2.91
C LEU A 52 -7.44 0.42 -3.60
N VAL A 53 -7.34 -0.92 -3.52
CA VAL A 53 -6.31 -1.71 -4.23
C VAL A 53 -6.35 -1.42 -5.74
N ASP A 54 -7.54 -1.44 -6.34
CA ASP A 54 -7.72 -1.15 -7.77
C ASP A 54 -7.38 0.30 -8.14
N ALA A 55 -7.40 1.22 -7.17
CA ALA A 55 -7.13 2.64 -7.40
C ALA A 55 -5.63 2.98 -7.44
N PHE A 56 -4.77 2.25 -6.73
CA PHE A 56 -3.34 2.56 -6.67
C PHE A 56 -2.63 2.52 -8.04
N PRO A 57 -2.86 1.53 -8.92
CA PRO A 57 -2.28 1.54 -10.27
C PRO A 57 -2.69 2.76 -11.11
N VAL A 58 -3.90 3.28 -10.90
CA VAL A 58 -4.38 4.49 -11.59
C VAL A 58 -3.70 5.73 -11.03
N VAL A 59 -3.59 5.84 -9.71
CA VAL A 59 -2.92 6.96 -9.03
C VAL A 59 -1.43 6.97 -9.32
N ALA A 60 -0.78 5.82 -9.44
CA ALA A 60 0.64 5.70 -9.78
C ALA A 60 1.01 6.41 -11.10
N LEU A 61 0.07 6.56 -12.04
CA LEU A 61 0.29 7.28 -13.30
C LEU A 61 0.48 8.80 -13.10
N GLU A 62 0.15 9.34 -11.93
CA GLU A 62 0.35 10.75 -11.56
C GLU A 62 1.77 11.03 -11.06
N TYR A 63 2.52 9.97 -10.74
CA TYR A 63 3.89 10.01 -10.26
C TYR A 63 4.85 9.58 -11.39
N SER A 64 6.15 9.73 -11.15
CA SER A 64 7.20 9.31 -12.10
C SER A 64 8.42 8.76 -11.36
N GLY A 65 9.16 7.87 -12.01
CA GLY A 65 10.37 7.26 -11.43
C GLY A 65 10.03 6.37 -10.23
N GLU A 66 10.89 6.38 -9.23
CA GLU A 66 10.77 5.58 -8.00
C GLU A 66 9.43 5.80 -7.29
N ALA A 67 8.94 7.05 -7.21
CA ALA A 67 7.64 7.34 -6.60
C ALA A 67 6.47 6.66 -7.32
N GLN A 68 6.55 6.46 -8.64
CA GLN A 68 5.51 5.74 -9.38
C GLN A 68 5.52 4.25 -9.07
N GLU A 69 6.71 3.66 -8.96
CA GLU A 69 6.87 2.24 -8.59
C GLU A 69 6.38 2.02 -7.16
N LEU A 70 6.80 2.86 -6.22
CA LEU A 70 6.36 2.83 -4.84
C LEU A 70 4.84 2.88 -4.71
N VAL A 71 4.18 3.83 -5.39
CA VAL A 71 2.71 3.95 -5.35
C VAL A 71 2.02 2.73 -5.95
N ARG A 72 2.58 2.15 -7.01
CA ARG A 72 2.04 0.91 -7.61
C ARG A 72 2.18 -0.28 -6.65
N ASP A 73 3.25 -0.31 -5.86
CA ASP A 73 3.56 -1.39 -4.93
C ASP A 73 2.87 -1.26 -3.57
N ILE A 74 2.16 -0.18 -3.26
CA ILE A 74 1.43 -0.01 -1.99
C ILE A 74 0.58 -1.25 -1.61
N PRO A 75 -0.25 -1.84 -2.50
CA PRO A 75 -0.99 -3.05 -2.16
C PRO A 75 -0.10 -4.22 -1.73
N TYR A 76 1.06 -4.37 -2.37
CA TYR A 76 2.05 -5.38 -2.04
C TYR A 76 2.73 -5.05 -0.70
N SER A 77 3.26 -3.84 -0.54
CA SER A 77 3.99 -3.43 0.67
C SER A 77 3.15 -3.55 1.95
N PHE A 78 1.84 -3.35 1.85
CA PHE A 78 0.90 -3.45 2.97
C PHE A 78 0.10 -4.77 3.04
N TYR A 79 0.43 -5.77 2.23
CA TYR A 79 -0.26 -7.08 2.25
C TYR A 79 -1.79 -6.99 2.00
N LEU A 80 -2.24 -6.00 1.24
CA LEU A 80 -3.67 -5.71 1.10
C LEU A 80 -4.42 -6.81 0.32
N GLU A 81 -3.75 -7.45 -0.63
CA GLU A 81 -4.34 -8.56 -1.39
C GLU A 81 -4.54 -9.80 -0.51
N GLU A 82 -3.61 -10.05 0.40
CA GLU A 82 -3.69 -11.10 1.41
C GLU A 82 -4.81 -10.81 2.42
N THR A 83 -4.91 -9.58 2.92
CA THR A 83 -6.02 -9.14 3.78
C THR A 83 -7.38 -9.35 3.09
N LEU A 84 -7.46 -9.06 1.79
CA LEU A 84 -8.64 -9.30 0.97
C LEU A 84 -8.94 -10.80 0.75
N ALA A 85 -7.92 -11.65 0.76
CA ALA A 85 -8.00 -13.10 0.58
C ALA A 85 -8.11 -13.88 1.89
N ALA A 86 -8.17 -13.22 3.06
CA ALA A 86 -8.14 -13.89 4.36
C ALA A 86 -9.23 -14.97 4.58
N ASP A 87 -10.36 -14.89 3.87
CA ASP A 87 -11.45 -15.89 3.94
C ASP A 87 -11.36 -16.97 2.83
N ASP A 88 -10.33 -16.91 1.98
CA ASP A 88 -10.05 -17.85 0.89
C ASP A 88 -8.63 -18.42 1.06
N PRO A 89 -8.48 -19.55 1.78
CA PRO A 89 -7.18 -20.12 2.10
C PRO A 89 -6.40 -20.60 0.86
N VAL A 90 -7.07 -20.90 -0.24
CA VAL A 90 -6.40 -21.28 -1.49
C VAL A 90 -5.79 -20.04 -2.12
N ARG A 91 -6.56 -18.95 -2.22
CA ARG A 91 -6.06 -17.69 -2.76
C ARG A 91 -4.95 -17.10 -1.91
N LEU A 92 -5.04 -17.20 -0.59
CA LEU A 92 -4.01 -16.74 0.33
C LEU A 92 -2.68 -17.48 0.10
N ALA A 93 -2.70 -18.82 0.01
CA ALA A 93 -1.50 -19.61 -0.26
C ALA A 93 -0.86 -19.29 -1.62
N GLU A 94 -1.66 -18.98 -2.64
CA GLU A 94 -1.15 -18.51 -3.93
C GLU A 94 -0.43 -17.17 -3.83
N LEU A 95 -1.00 -16.22 -3.08
CA LEU A 95 -0.42 -14.90 -2.87
C LEU A 95 0.89 -14.98 -2.07
N GLU A 96 0.92 -15.78 -1.02
CA GLU A 96 2.14 -16.06 -0.24
C GLU A 96 3.25 -16.62 -1.14
N ALA A 97 2.92 -17.60 -1.99
CA ALA A 97 3.90 -18.17 -2.93
C ALA A 97 4.40 -17.16 -3.98
N LEU A 98 3.55 -16.22 -4.42
CA LEU A 98 3.97 -15.15 -5.34
C LEU A 98 4.91 -14.16 -4.65
N ARG A 99 4.68 -13.87 -3.37
CA ARG A 99 5.53 -12.99 -2.55
C ARG A 99 6.89 -13.62 -2.29
N ASP A 100 6.91 -14.89 -1.87
CA ASP A 100 8.14 -15.66 -1.68
C ASP A 100 9.01 -15.75 -2.95
N ALA A 101 8.41 -15.62 -4.13
CA ALA A 101 9.13 -15.63 -5.41
C ALA A 101 9.67 -14.25 -5.82
N ARG A 102 9.19 -13.17 -5.20
CA ARG A 102 9.60 -11.78 -5.47
C ARG A 102 10.73 -11.32 -4.55
N ASP A 103 10.82 -11.87 -3.34
CA ASP A 103 11.88 -11.62 -2.35
C ASP A 103 13.15 -12.46 -2.61
#